data_AF-A0A354ZD81-F1
#
_entry.id   AF-A0A354ZD81-F1
#
_cell.length_a   1.000
_cell.length_b   1.000
_cell.length_c   1.000
_cell.angle_alpha   90.00
_cell.angle_beta   90.00
_cell.angle_gamma   90.00
#
_symmetry.space_group_name_H-M   'P 1'
#
loop_
_entity.id
_entity.type
_entity.pdbx_description
1 polymer ?
#
loop_
_entity_poly.entity_id
_entity_poly.type
_entity_poly.pdbx_seq_one_letter_code
_entity_poly.pdbx_strand_id
1 'polypeptide(L)'
;MAAEPFTTDFKVYLMDLAAAAGGVADIADDDILDLALPQEVAARAGLAEFFTVALSRDAADETQGAEYVTYGSAILDSLVEMGLDTGRALRLHAALTSASMRVPPNLMQWIDSSIGFEKCRRPSMESTAIELHQQVVFTFVVSYVSDEKFTDDIMIAVDRHTLGDDTDLLDSQVNVYFADAGAGRVDAADNADAASAADAQTLAHPRPLLHPHSEVAAVAAGILEESALPQHMGYQRQAALYCRQELSKLLRYYHETIGQLKSREESTTDADRRRRLAAKIQATLAEKERRSVDLIERYRVHATARLDSAAVRIMPKVRARLQVQHMRETLHQDVFYNLASSSIEPIACPICHRRSAVMYPANTMAKPPENLETDFVCPRHVD
;
A
#
# COMPACT_ATOMS: atom_id res chain seq x y z
N MET A 1 -15.28 -34.93 -35.20
CA MET A 1 -15.59 -34.63 -33.79
C MET A 1 -15.55 -33.13 -33.67
N ALA A 2 -16.73 -32.50 -33.63
CA ALA A 2 -16.85 -31.06 -33.41
C ALA A 2 -16.32 -30.75 -32.02
N ALA A 3 -15.46 -29.73 -31.91
CA ALA A 3 -15.05 -29.20 -30.62
C ALA A 3 -16.31 -28.69 -29.92
N GLU A 4 -16.54 -29.16 -28.68
CA GLU A 4 -17.54 -28.55 -27.81
C GLU A 4 -17.21 -27.06 -27.67
N PRO A 5 -18.21 -26.17 -27.74
CA PRO A 5 -17.96 -24.75 -27.81
C PRO A 5 -17.41 -24.26 -26.46
N PHE A 6 -16.37 -23.45 -26.56
CA PHE A 6 -15.60 -22.79 -25.49
C PHE A 6 -16.42 -21.78 -24.65
N THR A 7 -17.75 -21.88 -24.62
CA THR A 7 -18.67 -20.87 -24.05
C THR A 7 -18.57 -20.77 -22.52
N THR A 8 -18.22 -21.87 -21.84
CA THR A 8 -18.16 -21.90 -20.36
C THR A 8 -17.06 -21.02 -19.79
N ASP A 9 -15.88 -20.98 -20.40
CA ASP A 9 -14.73 -20.21 -19.88
C ASP A 9 -14.95 -18.69 -20.01
N PHE A 10 -15.61 -18.27 -21.09
CA PHE A 10 -15.81 -16.86 -21.39
C PHE A 10 -16.93 -16.25 -20.55
N LYS A 11 -18.00 -17.01 -20.32
CA LYS A 11 -19.08 -16.66 -19.39
C LYS A 11 -18.55 -16.46 -17.97
N VAL A 12 -17.76 -17.43 -17.49
CA VAL A 12 -17.12 -17.38 -16.16
C VAL A 12 -16.22 -16.16 -16.04
N TYR A 13 -15.39 -15.90 -17.06
CA TYR A 13 -14.52 -14.71 -17.08
C TYR A 13 -15.28 -13.40 -16.89
N LEU A 14 -16.40 -13.19 -17.62
CA LEU A 14 -17.18 -11.96 -17.52
C LEU A 14 -17.85 -11.80 -16.16
N MET A 15 -18.31 -12.90 -15.56
CA MET A 15 -18.89 -12.90 -14.22
C MET A 15 -17.85 -12.56 -13.15
N ASP A 16 -16.67 -13.20 -13.22
CA ASP A 16 -15.56 -12.96 -12.30
C ASP A 16 -15.05 -11.52 -12.42
N LEU A 17 -14.95 -11.03 -13.65
CA LEU A 17 -14.55 -9.66 -13.95
C LEU A 17 -15.52 -8.63 -13.37
N ALA A 18 -16.83 -8.84 -13.54
CA ALA A 18 -17.86 -7.97 -12.98
C ALA A 18 -17.81 -7.98 -11.45
N ALA A 19 -17.66 -9.15 -10.84
CA ALA A 19 -17.52 -9.31 -9.40
C ALA A 19 -16.26 -8.59 -8.87
N ALA A 20 -15.10 -8.79 -9.51
CA ALA A 20 -13.84 -8.15 -9.15
C ALA A 20 -13.89 -6.61 -9.30
N ALA A 21 -14.67 -6.12 -10.25
CA ALA A 21 -14.95 -4.70 -10.44
C ALA A 21 -15.93 -4.12 -9.38
N GLY A 22 -16.46 -4.93 -8.48
CA GLY A 22 -17.48 -4.54 -7.49
C GLY A 22 -18.88 -4.39 -8.10
N GLY A 23 -19.10 -4.95 -9.28
CA GLY A 23 -20.39 -5.03 -9.97
C GLY A 23 -21.11 -6.35 -9.72
N VAL A 24 -22.18 -6.56 -10.48
CA VAL A 24 -23.00 -7.77 -10.47
C VAL A 24 -23.16 -8.24 -11.91
N ALA A 25 -22.97 -9.54 -12.13
CA ALA A 25 -23.38 -10.22 -13.36
C ALA A 25 -24.57 -11.12 -13.02
N ASP A 26 -25.62 -11.07 -13.83
CA ASP A 26 -26.74 -12.00 -13.77
C ASP A 26 -26.87 -12.76 -15.08
N ILE A 27 -27.26 -14.03 -15.00
CA ILE A 27 -27.44 -14.89 -16.18
C ILE A 27 -28.92 -14.80 -16.56
N ALA A 28 -29.22 -14.02 -17.59
CA ALA A 28 -30.59 -13.87 -18.09
C ALA A 28 -31.02 -15.08 -18.93
N ASP A 29 -30.09 -15.65 -19.70
CA ASP A 29 -30.26 -16.88 -20.48
C ASP A 29 -28.90 -17.59 -20.66
N ASP A 30 -28.87 -18.78 -21.28
CA ASP A 30 -27.64 -19.57 -21.45
C ASP A 30 -26.50 -18.76 -22.11
N ASP A 31 -26.84 -17.95 -23.11
CA ASP A 31 -25.91 -17.10 -23.87
C ASP A 31 -26.06 -15.59 -23.59
N ILE A 32 -26.81 -15.18 -22.56
CA ILE A 32 -27.07 -13.76 -22.25
C ILE A 32 -26.68 -13.45 -20.80
N LEU A 33 -25.86 -12.42 -20.61
CA LEU A 33 -25.58 -11.87 -19.29
C LEU A 33 -25.97 -10.41 -19.18
N ASP A 34 -26.60 -10.07 -18.05
CA ASP A 34 -26.83 -8.70 -17.63
C ASP A 34 -25.70 -8.28 -16.69
N LEU A 35 -25.00 -7.21 -17.04
CA LEU A 35 -23.88 -6.67 -16.28
C LEU A 35 -24.25 -5.32 -15.69
N ALA A 36 -24.05 -5.20 -14.37
CA ALA A 36 -24.20 -3.97 -13.61
C ALA A 36 -22.85 -3.59 -13.01
N LEU A 37 -22.26 -2.47 -13.43
CA LEU A 37 -20.97 -1.99 -12.93
C LEU A 37 -21.13 -0.69 -12.13
N PRO A 38 -20.32 -0.45 -11.08
CA PRO A 38 -20.31 0.83 -10.38
C PRO A 38 -20.00 1.97 -11.35
N GLN A 39 -20.67 3.12 -11.18
CA GLN A 39 -20.54 4.30 -12.05
C GLN A 39 -19.08 4.70 -12.33
N GLU A 40 -18.24 4.69 -11.29
CA GLU A 40 -16.82 5.06 -11.38
C GLU A 40 -16.03 4.11 -12.31
N VAL A 41 -16.39 2.82 -12.31
CA VAL A 41 -15.74 1.79 -13.12
C VAL A 41 -16.26 1.82 -14.54
N ALA A 42 -17.58 1.89 -14.71
CA ALA A 42 -18.24 1.96 -16.01
C ALA A 42 -17.77 3.18 -16.81
N ALA A 43 -17.76 4.36 -16.18
CA ALA A 43 -17.31 5.61 -16.82
C ALA A 43 -15.84 5.56 -17.26
N ARG A 44 -14.97 4.92 -16.48
CA ARG A 44 -13.55 4.76 -16.81
C ARG A 44 -13.32 3.80 -17.98
N ALA A 45 -14.13 2.74 -18.07
CA ALA A 45 -14.09 1.77 -19.16
C ALA A 45 -14.86 2.24 -20.42
N GLY A 46 -15.55 3.39 -20.35
CA GLY A 46 -16.41 3.87 -21.44
C GLY A 46 -17.68 3.05 -21.63
N LEU A 47 -18.10 2.31 -20.60
CA LEU A 47 -19.27 1.42 -20.60
C LEU A 47 -20.45 2.09 -19.88
N ALA A 48 -21.66 1.58 -20.14
CA ALA A 48 -22.84 1.94 -19.36
C ALA A 48 -22.80 1.29 -17.97
N GLU A 49 -23.50 1.88 -16.99
CA GLU A 49 -23.65 1.30 -15.64
C GLU A 49 -24.41 -0.04 -15.68
N PHE A 50 -25.33 -0.19 -16.63
CA PHE A 50 -26.11 -1.40 -16.87
C PHE A 50 -26.10 -1.70 -18.35
N PHE A 51 -25.69 -2.90 -18.74
CA PHE A 51 -25.67 -3.32 -20.13
C PHE A 51 -25.81 -4.84 -20.23
N THR A 52 -26.37 -5.29 -21.35
CA THR A 52 -26.61 -6.70 -21.63
C THR A 52 -25.63 -7.17 -22.71
N VAL A 53 -25.04 -8.34 -22.51
CA VAL A 53 -24.08 -8.94 -23.43
C VAL A 53 -24.54 -10.32 -23.88
N ALA A 54 -24.40 -10.57 -25.17
CA ALA A 54 -24.70 -11.85 -25.80
C ALA A 54 -23.41 -12.59 -26.18
N LEU A 55 -23.31 -13.86 -25.80
CA LEU A 55 -22.15 -14.72 -26.04
C LEU A 55 -22.22 -15.47 -27.38
N SER A 56 -23.42 -15.53 -27.99
CA SER A 56 -23.63 -16.07 -29.33
C SER A 56 -24.30 -15.04 -30.23
N ARG A 57 -24.05 -15.17 -31.54
CA ARG A 57 -24.59 -14.23 -32.54
C ARG A 57 -26.11 -14.33 -32.64
N ASP A 58 -26.62 -15.55 -32.52
CA ASP A 58 -28.06 -15.82 -32.55
C ASP A 58 -28.75 -15.13 -31.35
N ALA A 59 -28.17 -15.23 -30.14
CA ALA A 59 -28.69 -14.54 -28.96
C ALA A 59 -28.65 -13.00 -29.08
N ALA A 60 -27.64 -12.46 -29.76
CA ALA A 60 -27.53 -11.01 -30.01
C ALA A 60 -28.59 -10.51 -31.00
N ASP A 61 -28.89 -11.30 -32.03
CA ASP A 61 -29.91 -10.97 -33.03
C ASP A 61 -31.33 -11.09 -32.46
N GLU A 62 -31.53 -11.99 -31.49
CA GLU A 62 -32.82 -12.21 -30.81
C GLU A 62 -33.09 -11.23 -29.65
N THR A 63 -32.04 -10.66 -29.06
CA THR A 63 -32.16 -9.82 -27.84
C THR A 63 -31.90 -8.35 -28.15
N GLN A 64 -32.97 -7.56 -28.16
CA GLN A 64 -32.88 -6.13 -28.46
C GLN A 64 -32.04 -5.38 -27.42
N GLY A 65 -30.90 -4.82 -27.86
CA GLY A 65 -30.00 -4.03 -27.02
C GLY A 65 -28.86 -4.84 -26.38
N ALA A 66 -28.78 -6.15 -26.63
CA ALA A 66 -27.63 -6.95 -26.23
C ALA A 66 -26.45 -6.69 -27.19
N GLU A 67 -25.27 -6.42 -26.63
CA GLU A 67 -24.04 -6.31 -27.42
C GLU A 67 -23.41 -7.68 -27.60
N TYR A 68 -23.11 -8.06 -28.84
CA TYR A 68 -22.46 -9.33 -29.14
C TYR A 68 -20.98 -9.28 -28.74
N VAL A 69 -20.58 -10.11 -27.77
CA VAL A 69 -19.21 -10.19 -27.27
C VAL A 69 -18.49 -11.35 -27.92
N THR A 70 -17.44 -11.02 -28.66
CA THR A 70 -16.53 -11.99 -29.28
C THR A 70 -15.11 -11.44 -29.30
N TYR A 71 -14.13 -12.29 -29.63
CA TYR A 71 -12.74 -11.86 -29.79
C TYR A 71 -12.63 -10.74 -30.83
N GLY A 72 -12.06 -9.60 -30.42
CA GLY A 72 -11.93 -8.40 -31.26
C GLY A 72 -13.17 -7.50 -31.29
N SER A 73 -14.18 -7.75 -30.44
CA SER A 73 -15.25 -6.79 -30.19
C SER A 73 -14.77 -5.67 -29.27
N ALA A 74 -15.18 -4.43 -29.55
CA ALA A 74 -14.76 -3.26 -28.77
C ALA A 74 -15.17 -3.36 -27.29
N ILE A 75 -16.34 -3.92 -27.02
CA ILE A 75 -16.82 -4.17 -25.66
C ILE A 75 -15.92 -5.17 -24.91
N LEU A 76 -15.45 -6.23 -25.58
CA LEU A 76 -14.52 -7.15 -24.96
C LEU A 76 -13.18 -6.47 -24.67
N ASP A 77 -12.67 -5.66 -25.60
CA ASP A 77 -11.41 -4.94 -25.38
C ASP A 77 -11.52 -4.00 -24.17
N SER A 78 -12.62 -3.27 -24.03
CA SER A 78 -12.91 -2.45 -22.83
C SER A 78 -13.01 -3.28 -21.55
N LEU A 79 -13.65 -4.46 -21.60
CA LEU A 79 -13.78 -5.37 -20.46
C LEU A 79 -12.42 -5.99 -20.09
N VAL A 80 -11.58 -6.34 -21.07
CA VAL A 80 -10.23 -6.87 -20.84
C VAL A 80 -9.31 -5.80 -20.29
N GLU A 81 -9.35 -4.58 -20.82
CA GLU A 81 -8.61 -3.43 -20.25
C GLU A 81 -9.01 -3.17 -18.81
N MET A 82 -10.32 -3.18 -18.54
CA MET A 82 -10.83 -3.13 -17.17
C MET A 82 -10.29 -4.28 -16.32
N GLY A 83 -10.25 -5.50 -16.83
CA GLY A 83 -9.69 -6.68 -16.16
C GLY A 83 -8.21 -6.55 -15.80
N LEU A 84 -7.41 -6.06 -16.75
CA LEU A 84 -5.98 -5.78 -16.55
C LEU A 84 -5.74 -4.67 -15.51
N ASP A 85 -6.70 -3.78 -15.32
CA ASP A 85 -6.69 -2.76 -14.28
C ASP A 85 -7.27 -3.23 -12.94
N THR A 86 -8.21 -4.17 -12.92
CA THR A 86 -8.80 -4.72 -11.68
C THR A 86 -7.79 -5.48 -10.82
N GLY A 87 -6.72 -6.04 -11.42
CA GLY A 87 -5.61 -6.66 -10.68
C GLY A 87 -4.69 -5.67 -9.94
N ARG A 88 -4.84 -4.36 -10.18
CA ARG A 88 -3.99 -3.31 -9.56
C ARG A 88 -4.55 -2.80 -8.23
N ALA A 89 -5.85 -3.00 -7.98
CA ALA A 89 -6.55 -2.54 -6.79
C ALA A 89 -7.65 -3.54 -6.36
N LEU A 90 -7.35 -4.41 -5.40
CA LEU A 90 -8.29 -5.40 -4.87
C LEU A 90 -9.11 -4.81 -3.72
N ARG A 91 -10.44 -5.00 -3.69
CA ARG A 91 -11.27 -4.60 -2.53
C ARG A 91 -11.67 -5.83 -1.73
N LEU A 92 -11.30 -5.83 -0.45
CA LEU A 92 -11.46 -6.98 0.43
C LEU A 92 -12.26 -6.60 1.67
N HIS A 93 -13.23 -7.42 2.06
CA HIS A 93 -13.98 -7.27 3.30
C HIS A 93 -13.48 -8.27 4.34
N ALA A 94 -13.29 -7.82 5.57
CA ALA A 94 -13.05 -8.73 6.69
C ALA A 94 -14.28 -9.61 6.90
N ALA A 95 -14.10 -10.93 6.80
CA ALA A 95 -15.15 -11.88 7.03
C ALA A 95 -15.38 -12.03 8.54
N LEU A 96 -16.54 -11.55 8.98
CA LEU A 96 -16.94 -11.59 10.37
C LEU A 96 -18.31 -12.23 10.50
N THR A 97 -18.48 -13.04 11.53
CA THR A 97 -19.81 -13.56 11.88
C THR A 97 -20.69 -12.44 12.40
N SER A 98 -22.00 -12.52 12.19
CA SER A 98 -22.96 -11.53 12.72
C SER A 98 -22.92 -11.44 14.26
N ALA A 99 -22.46 -12.49 14.95
CA ALA A 99 -22.25 -12.47 16.39
C ALA A 99 -21.10 -11.52 16.81
N SER A 100 -20.09 -11.36 15.96
CA SER A 100 -18.93 -10.49 16.18
C SER A 100 -19.20 -9.02 15.85
N MET A 101 -20.31 -8.70 15.18
CA MET A 101 -20.70 -7.33 14.79
C MET A 101 -21.41 -6.58 15.93
N ARG A 102 -20.75 -6.45 17.09
CA ARG A 102 -21.34 -5.85 18.30
C ARG A 102 -20.31 -5.06 19.09
N VAL A 103 -20.75 -4.04 19.82
CA VAL A 103 -19.88 -3.31 20.75
C VAL A 103 -19.51 -4.22 21.92
N PRO A 104 -18.21 -4.44 22.22
CA PRO A 104 -17.79 -5.25 23.35
C PRO A 104 -18.23 -4.64 24.69
N PRO A 105 -18.73 -5.43 25.65
CA PRO A 105 -19.21 -4.90 26.94
C PRO A 105 -18.10 -4.28 27.80
N ASN A 106 -16.86 -4.74 27.65
CA ASN A 106 -15.70 -4.27 28.40
C ASN A 106 -14.83 -3.27 27.61
N LEU A 107 -15.40 -2.64 26.57
CA LEU A 107 -14.67 -1.76 25.66
C LEU A 107 -13.87 -0.67 26.39
N MET A 108 -14.47 0.01 27.38
CA MET A 108 -13.77 1.06 28.14
C MET A 108 -12.59 0.53 28.95
N GLN A 109 -12.70 -0.69 29.52
CA GLN A 109 -11.58 -1.30 30.23
C GLN A 109 -10.42 -1.60 29.28
N TRP A 110 -10.73 -2.06 28.07
CA TRP A 110 -9.71 -2.29 27.05
C TRP A 110 -9.06 -0.99 26.59
N ILE A 111 -9.86 0.06 26.32
CA ILE A 111 -9.36 1.40 26.00
C ILE A 111 -8.40 1.89 27.09
N ASP A 112 -8.81 1.83 28.37
CA ASP A 112 -7.97 2.29 29.49
C ASP A 112 -6.66 1.52 29.62
N SER A 113 -6.64 0.25 29.19
CA SER A 113 -5.42 -0.58 29.21
C SER A 113 -4.50 -0.36 28.00
N SER A 114 -5.03 0.18 26.90
CA SER A 114 -4.32 0.30 25.63
C SER A 114 -3.95 1.73 25.27
N ILE A 115 -4.70 2.72 25.72
CA ILE A 115 -4.53 4.13 25.36
C ILE A 115 -4.32 4.98 26.62
N GLY A 116 -3.18 5.69 26.67
CA GLY A 116 -2.86 6.65 27.71
C GLY A 116 -3.18 8.08 27.29
N PHE A 117 -3.95 8.80 28.10
CA PHE A 117 -4.17 10.25 27.97
C PHE A 117 -3.37 11.00 29.03
N GLU A 118 -2.20 11.51 28.64
CA GLU A 118 -1.27 12.15 29.56
C GLU A 118 -1.73 13.56 29.94
N LYS A 119 -1.42 13.96 31.18
CA LYS A 119 -1.86 15.23 31.81
C LYS A 119 -3.38 15.40 31.89
N CYS A 120 -4.17 14.39 31.55
CA CYS A 120 -5.63 14.43 31.55
C CYS A 120 -6.21 13.65 32.73
N ARG A 121 -7.49 13.90 33.03
CA ARG A 121 -8.28 12.97 33.85
C ARG A 121 -8.68 11.76 33.03
N ARG A 122 -9.06 10.67 33.72
CA ARG A 122 -9.54 9.44 33.09
C ARG A 122 -10.70 9.76 32.12
N PRO A 123 -10.65 9.26 30.87
CA PRO A 123 -11.68 9.51 29.87
C PRO A 123 -13.01 8.87 30.27
N SER A 124 -14.12 9.44 29.78
CA SER A 124 -15.45 8.84 29.84
C SER A 124 -16.00 8.62 28.43
N MET A 125 -16.72 7.52 28.23
CA MET A 125 -17.35 7.20 26.95
C MET A 125 -18.60 8.06 26.75
N GLU A 126 -18.63 8.84 25.67
CA GLU A 126 -19.78 9.66 25.29
C GLU A 126 -20.74 8.86 24.39
N SER A 127 -20.20 8.23 23.35
CA SER A 127 -20.99 7.45 22.39
C SER A 127 -20.17 6.33 21.75
N THR A 128 -20.87 5.34 21.20
CA THR A 128 -20.26 4.27 20.39
C THR A 128 -21.05 4.04 19.11
N ALA A 129 -20.35 3.68 18.04
CA ALA A 129 -20.96 3.32 16.76
C ALA A 129 -20.09 2.27 16.05
N ILE A 130 -20.71 1.39 15.27
CA ILE A 130 -20.00 0.46 14.38
C ILE A 130 -19.91 1.12 13.00
N GLU A 131 -18.69 1.24 12.47
CA GLU A 131 -18.40 1.94 11.23
C GLU A 131 -17.50 1.06 10.34
N LEU A 132 -17.70 1.15 9.02
CA LEU A 132 -16.80 0.52 8.05
C LEU A 132 -15.63 1.46 7.75
N HIS A 133 -14.43 1.01 8.10
CA HIS A 133 -13.19 1.71 7.78
C HIS A 133 -12.49 1.06 6.58
N GLN A 134 -11.84 1.90 5.78
CA GLN A 134 -11.01 1.46 4.66
C GLN A 134 -9.55 1.68 4.98
N GLN A 135 -8.77 0.60 4.93
CA GLN A 135 -7.32 0.62 5.00
C GLN A 135 -6.79 0.23 3.62
N VAL A 136 -5.86 1.01 3.06
CA VAL A 136 -5.21 0.66 1.79
C VAL A 136 -3.83 0.08 2.11
N VAL A 137 -3.59 -1.14 1.65
CA VAL A 137 -2.34 -1.86 1.79
C VAL A 137 -1.63 -1.86 0.45
N PHE A 138 -0.49 -1.18 0.38
CA PHE A 138 0.37 -1.10 -0.79
C PHE A 138 1.52 -2.07 -0.63
N THR A 139 1.77 -2.88 -1.65
CA THR A 139 2.96 -3.73 -1.74
C THR A 139 3.92 -3.08 -2.71
N PHE A 140 5.08 -2.66 -2.22
CA PHE A 140 6.15 -2.06 -3.02
C PHE A 140 7.30 -3.05 -3.18
N VAL A 141 7.79 -3.17 -4.40
CA VAL A 141 9.02 -3.90 -4.68
C VAL A 141 10.14 -2.87 -4.75
N VAL A 142 11.02 -2.90 -3.77
CA VAL A 142 12.17 -2.00 -3.66
C VAL A 142 13.41 -2.71 -4.17
N SER A 143 14.03 -2.16 -5.21
CA SER A 143 15.29 -2.63 -5.76
C SER A 143 16.45 -1.76 -5.28
N TYR A 144 17.42 -2.39 -4.62
CA TYR A 144 18.70 -1.79 -4.24
C TYR A 144 19.77 -2.26 -5.22
N VAL A 145 20.40 -1.32 -5.94
CA VAL A 145 21.30 -1.60 -7.05
C VAL A 145 22.66 -0.96 -6.81
N SER A 146 23.72 -1.77 -6.79
CA SER A 146 25.13 -1.40 -6.92
C SER A 146 25.77 -2.23 -8.04
N ASP A 147 26.91 -2.87 -7.78
CA ASP A 147 27.42 -4.00 -8.56
C ASP A 147 26.54 -5.26 -8.46
N GLU A 148 25.75 -5.39 -7.39
CA GLU A 148 24.74 -6.43 -7.19
C GLU A 148 23.34 -5.79 -7.12
N LYS A 149 22.31 -6.60 -7.38
CA LYS A 149 20.91 -6.20 -7.27
C LYS A 149 20.22 -7.02 -6.19
N PHE A 150 19.65 -6.34 -5.21
CA PHE A 150 18.78 -6.92 -4.19
C PHE A 150 17.37 -6.37 -4.34
N THR A 151 16.38 -7.20 -4.05
CA THR A 151 14.97 -6.81 -4.05
C THR A 151 14.36 -7.14 -2.71
N ASP A 152 13.54 -6.23 -2.20
CA ASP A 152 12.78 -6.40 -0.98
C ASP A 152 11.33 -6.00 -1.22
N ASP A 153 10.41 -6.70 -0.56
CA ASP A 153 8.98 -6.46 -0.68
C ASP A 153 8.50 -5.76 0.59
N ILE A 154 8.17 -4.48 0.47
CA ILE A 154 7.75 -3.64 1.58
C ILE A 154 6.25 -3.39 1.48
N MET A 155 5.51 -3.87 2.48
CA MET A 155 4.10 -3.58 2.63
C MET A 155 3.90 -2.32 3.48
N ILE A 156 3.13 -1.37 2.98
CA ILE A 156 2.74 -0.15 3.69
C ILE A 156 1.22 -0.10 3.80
N ALA A 157 0.68 0.09 5.00
CA ALA A 157 -0.76 0.21 5.20
C ALA A 157 -1.13 1.61 5.69
N VAL A 158 -2.18 2.19 5.11
CA VAL A 158 -2.66 3.53 5.46
C VAL A 158 -4.16 3.52 5.66
N ASP A 159 -4.63 4.02 6.81
CA ASP A 159 -6.07 4.25 7.04
C ASP A 159 -6.54 5.43 6.18
N ARG A 160 -7.53 5.20 5.32
CA ARG A 160 -8.01 6.21 4.37
C ARG A 160 -8.79 7.34 5.05
N HIS A 161 -9.20 7.19 6.31
CA HIS A 161 -9.93 8.21 7.03
C HIS A 161 -9.00 9.12 7.83
N THR A 162 -8.00 8.57 8.52
CA THR A 162 -7.09 9.36 9.37
C THR A 162 -5.71 9.61 8.75
N LEU A 163 -5.47 9.05 7.55
CA LEU A 163 -4.14 8.94 6.92
C LEU A 163 -3.11 8.24 7.81
N GLY A 164 -3.59 7.49 8.81
CA GLY A 164 -2.73 6.89 9.82
C GLY A 164 -1.86 5.79 9.21
N ASP A 165 -0.58 5.76 9.59
CA ASP A 165 0.33 4.66 9.24
C ASP A 165 -0.07 3.40 10.03
N ASP A 166 -0.75 2.49 9.35
CA ASP A 166 -1.22 1.23 9.91
C ASP A 166 -0.26 0.07 9.63
N THR A 167 0.95 0.34 9.14
CA THR A 167 1.89 -0.72 8.73
C THR A 167 2.17 -1.71 9.87
N ASP A 168 2.37 -1.20 11.10
CA ASP A 168 2.57 -2.02 12.30
C ASP A 168 1.31 -2.82 12.71
N LEU A 169 0.13 -2.45 12.23
CA LEU A 169 -1.13 -3.16 12.52
C LEU A 169 -1.31 -4.39 11.63
N LEU A 170 -0.56 -4.50 10.53
CA LEU A 170 -0.66 -5.64 9.61
C LEU A 170 -0.39 -6.98 10.33
N ASP A 171 0.56 -7.01 11.26
CA ASP A 171 0.90 -8.20 12.04
C ASP A 171 -0.28 -8.67 12.92
N SER A 172 -1.02 -7.72 13.51
CA SER A 172 -2.22 -8.03 14.29
C SER A 172 -3.39 -8.53 13.44
N GLN A 173 -3.30 -8.34 12.12
CA GLN A 173 -4.34 -8.69 11.15
C GLN A 173 -4.01 -9.97 10.36
N VAL A 174 -2.89 -10.65 10.65
CA VAL A 174 -2.47 -11.87 9.92
C VAL A 174 -3.54 -12.96 9.94
N ASN A 175 -4.32 -13.05 11.02
CA ASN A 175 -5.39 -14.04 11.18
C ASN A 175 -6.77 -13.54 10.74
N VAL A 176 -6.85 -12.33 10.19
CA VAL A 176 -8.11 -11.81 9.65
C VAL A 176 -8.31 -12.39 8.26
N TYR A 177 -9.41 -13.13 8.09
CA TYR A 177 -9.79 -13.60 6.78
C TYR A 177 -10.45 -12.47 6.00
N PHE A 178 -9.92 -12.20 4.82
CA PHE A 178 -10.39 -11.17 3.91
C PHE A 178 -11.00 -11.85 2.68
N ALA A 179 -12.28 -11.61 2.45
CA ALA A 179 -13.00 -12.10 1.28
C ALA A 179 -13.17 -10.96 0.27
N ASP A 180 -13.11 -11.27 -1.02
CA ASP A 180 -13.57 -10.34 -2.05
C ASP A 180 -15.06 -10.02 -1.80
N ALA A 181 -15.49 -8.79 -2.08
CA ALA A 181 -16.89 -8.39 -2.03
C ALA A 181 -17.81 -9.33 -2.82
N GLY A 182 -17.29 -10.04 -3.83
CA GLY A 182 -18.01 -11.07 -4.59
C GLY A 182 -18.09 -12.48 -3.97
N ALA A 183 -17.23 -12.82 -3.00
CA ALA A 183 -17.07 -14.20 -2.52
C ALA A 183 -18.06 -14.61 -1.39
N GLY A 184 -18.92 -13.69 -0.94
CA GLY A 184 -19.84 -13.92 0.19
C GLY A 184 -21.21 -14.53 -0.16
N ARG A 185 -21.44 -15.00 -1.40
CA ARG A 185 -22.75 -15.54 -1.83
C ARG A 185 -22.93 -17.06 -1.64
N VAL A 186 -21.91 -17.78 -1.23
CA VAL A 186 -21.96 -19.22 -0.95
C VAL A 186 -21.70 -19.38 0.55
N ASP A 187 -22.69 -19.19 1.41
CA ASP A 187 -23.23 -20.29 2.24
C ASP A 187 -24.55 -19.87 2.96
N ALA A 188 -25.23 -18.82 2.50
CA ALA A 188 -26.47 -18.34 3.11
C ALA A 188 -27.73 -19.11 2.65
N ALA A 189 -27.61 -19.99 1.65
CA ALA A 189 -28.75 -20.70 1.07
C ALA A 189 -29.20 -21.96 1.84
N ASP A 190 -28.37 -22.51 2.73
CA ASP A 190 -28.66 -23.80 3.38
C ASP A 190 -29.22 -23.70 4.82
N ASN A 191 -29.40 -22.49 5.36
CA ASN A 191 -30.07 -22.29 6.65
C ASN A 191 -31.07 -21.12 6.59
N ALA A 192 -32.13 -21.31 5.81
CA ALA A 192 -33.29 -20.43 5.81
C ALA A 192 -34.17 -20.71 7.05
N ASP A 193 -33.75 -20.20 8.21
CA ASP A 193 -34.72 -19.61 9.14
C ASP A 193 -34.68 -18.10 8.90
N ALA A 194 -35.84 -17.57 8.54
CA ALA A 194 -36.07 -16.21 8.03
C ALA A 194 -35.74 -15.10 9.06
N ALA A 195 -34.46 -14.83 9.28
CA ALA A 195 -33.99 -13.52 9.70
C ALA A 195 -33.64 -12.72 8.44
N SER A 196 -34.27 -11.56 8.32
CA SER A 196 -34.42 -10.83 7.08
C SER A 196 -33.08 -10.43 6.44
N ALA A 197 -33.00 -10.49 5.11
CA ALA A 197 -31.93 -9.88 4.32
C ALA A 197 -31.77 -8.36 4.57
N ALA A 198 -32.69 -7.73 5.31
CA ALA A 198 -32.58 -6.35 5.79
C ALA A 198 -31.65 -6.20 7.02
N ASP A 199 -31.39 -7.27 7.78
CA ASP A 199 -30.55 -7.19 8.99
C ASP A 199 -29.03 -7.26 8.68
N ALA A 200 -28.65 -7.78 7.51
CA ALA A 200 -27.24 -7.91 7.12
C ALA A 200 -26.62 -6.60 6.61
N GLN A 201 -27.42 -5.65 6.11
CA GLN A 201 -26.95 -4.38 5.55
C GLN A 201 -27.10 -3.17 6.50
N THR A 202 -27.62 -3.37 7.72
CA THR A 202 -28.07 -2.24 8.58
C THR A 202 -27.20 -1.99 9.82
N LEU A 203 -26.12 -2.73 10.04
CA LEU A 203 -25.34 -2.63 11.29
C LEU A 203 -24.10 -1.72 11.25
N ALA A 204 -23.59 -1.36 10.07
CA ALA A 204 -22.40 -0.51 9.96
C ALA A 204 -22.60 0.58 8.92
N HIS A 205 -22.50 1.84 9.34
CA HIS A 205 -22.60 2.95 8.41
C HIS A 205 -21.28 3.09 7.63
N PRO A 206 -21.32 3.14 6.28
CA PRO A 206 -20.14 3.48 5.51
C PRO A 206 -19.72 4.90 5.86
N ARG A 207 -18.51 5.06 6.39
CA ARG A 207 -17.99 6.37 6.74
C ARG A 207 -17.70 7.16 5.46
N PRO A 208 -18.02 8.47 5.40
CA PRO A 208 -17.60 9.30 4.29
C PRO A 208 -16.08 9.23 4.13
N LEU A 209 -15.65 8.90 2.92
CA LEU A 209 -14.24 8.82 2.58
C LEU A 209 -13.71 10.24 2.50
N LEU A 210 -12.87 10.62 3.46
CA LEU A 210 -12.31 11.98 3.52
C LEU A 210 -11.21 12.19 2.48
N HIS A 211 -10.36 11.17 2.28
CA HIS A 211 -9.16 11.30 1.46
C HIS A 211 -9.28 10.51 0.14
N PRO A 212 -8.93 11.12 -1.01
CA PRO A 212 -8.82 10.40 -2.28
C PRO A 212 -7.63 9.45 -2.26
N HIS A 213 -7.68 8.41 -3.10
CA HIS A 213 -6.61 7.40 -3.18
C HIS A 213 -5.23 7.99 -3.51
N SER A 214 -5.17 9.09 -4.26
CA SER A 214 -3.92 9.77 -4.59
C SER A 214 -3.22 10.36 -3.36
N GLU A 215 -3.99 10.89 -2.41
CA GLU A 215 -3.45 11.43 -1.15
C GLU A 215 -2.94 10.30 -0.26
N VAL A 216 -3.73 9.24 -0.13
CA VAL A 216 -3.33 8.02 0.61
C VAL A 216 -2.05 7.41 0.04
N ALA A 217 -1.93 7.35 -1.29
CA ALA A 217 -0.74 6.84 -1.97
C ALA A 217 0.49 7.75 -1.75
N ALA A 218 0.31 9.07 -1.69
CA ALA A 218 1.39 10.00 -1.38
C ALA A 218 1.92 9.81 0.05
N VAL A 219 1.01 9.61 1.01
CA VAL A 219 1.39 9.27 2.39
C VAL A 219 2.13 7.94 2.45
N ALA A 220 1.62 6.90 1.76
CA ALA A 220 2.27 5.60 1.68
C ALA A 220 3.69 5.69 1.08
N ALA A 221 3.90 6.52 0.05
CA ALA A 221 5.22 6.75 -0.52
C ALA A 221 6.19 7.42 0.47
N GLY A 222 5.72 8.38 1.27
CA GLY A 222 6.52 8.99 2.34
C GLY A 222 6.93 7.99 3.42
N ILE A 223 6.00 7.12 3.84
CA ILE A 223 6.29 6.05 4.81
C ILE A 223 7.28 5.04 4.19
N LEU A 224 7.12 4.67 2.92
CA LEU A 224 8.02 3.77 2.21
C LEU A 224 9.47 4.27 2.22
N GLU A 225 9.70 5.56 1.98
CA GLU A 225 11.06 6.13 2.00
C GLU A 225 11.72 5.95 3.36
N GLU A 226 10.99 6.20 4.45
CA GLU A 226 11.48 5.97 5.80
C GLU A 226 11.71 4.48 6.09
N SER A 227 10.78 3.62 5.69
CA SER A 227 10.82 2.17 5.92
C SER A 227 11.94 1.48 5.13
N ALA A 228 12.28 1.98 3.94
CA ALA A 228 13.34 1.43 3.10
C ALA A 228 14.75 1.89 3.53
N LEU A 229 14.86 2.93 4.35
CA LEU A 229 16.12 3.57 4.72
C LEU A 229 17.07 2.67 5.53
N PRO A 230 16.62 1.89 6.53
CA PRO A 230 17.52 1.01 7.29
C PRO A 230 18.22 -0.03 6.41
N GLN A 231 17.46 -0.66 5.50
CA GLN A 231 17.94 -1.64 4.53
C GLN A 231 18.88 -0.96 3.52
N HIS A 232 18.51 0.20 2.96
CA HIS A 232 19.39 0.99 2.11
C HIS A 232 20.73 1.27 2.79
N MET A 233 20.70 1.73 4.03
CA MET A 233 21.91 2.02 4.82
C MET A 233 22.69 0.76 5.19
N GLY A 234 22.03 -0.38 5.34
CA GLY A 234 22.64 -1.69 5.50
C GLY A 234 23.47 -2.07 4.26
N TYR A 235 22.84 -2.04 3.09
CA TYR A 235 23.49 -2.33 1.82
C TYR A 235 24.60 -1.34 1.48
N GLN A 236 24.37 -0.03 1.71
CA GLN A 236 25.38 1.00 1.49
C GLN A 236 26.63 0.78 2.36
N ARG A 237 26.47 0.35 3.62
CA ARG A 237 27.59 0.02 4.50
C ARG A 237 28.37 -1.20 4.00
N GLN A 238 27.68 -2.22 3.51
CA GLN A 238 28.31 -3.42 2.96
C GLN A 238 29.05 -3.12 1.66
N ALA A 239 28.42 -2.43 0.70
CA ALA A 239 29.05 -2.00 -0.55
C ALA A 239 30.29 -1.12 -0.29
N ALA A 240 30.22 -0.21 0.69
CA ALA A 240 31.36 0.63 1.09
C ALA A 240 32.54 -0.16 1.68
N LEU A 241 32.30 -1.35 2.28
CA LEU A 241 33.39 -2.23 2.74
C LEU A 241 34.12 -2.84 1.54
N TYR A 242 33.38 -3.39 0.56
CA TYR A 242 33.97 -3.95 -0.66
C TYR A 242 34.69 -2.89 -1.48
N CYS A 243 34.07 -1.71 -1.65
CA CYS A 243 34.68 -0.56 -2.32
C CYS A 243 36.04 -0.20 -1.71
N ARG A 244 36.13 -0.15 -0.38
CA ARG A 244 37.40 0.17 0.32
C ARG A 244 38.49 -0.86 0.06
N GLN A 245 38.13 -2.15 0.03
CA GLN A 245 39.08 -3.23 -0.25
C GLN A 245 39.59 -3.17 -1.70
N GLU A 246 38.69 -3.05 -2.68
CA GLU A 246 39.06 -2.95 -4.09
C GLU A 246 39.83 -1.66 -4.40
N LEU A 247 39.43 -0.53 -3.81
CA LEU A 247 40.13 0.73 -3.98
C LEU A 247 41.55 0.65 -3.42
N SER A 248 41.74 -0.01 -2.27
CA SER A 248 43.07 -0.23 -1.69
C SER A 248 43.97 -1.06 -2.61
N LYS A 249 43.43 -2.11 -3.25
CA LYS A 249 44.16 -2.93 -4.24
C LYS A 249 44.53 -2.10 -5.48
N LEU A 250 43.57 -1.34 -6.01
CA LEU A 250 43.76 -0.46 -7.18
C LEU A 250 44.86 0.58 -6.91
N LEU A 251 44.76 1.28 -5.78
CA LEU A 251 45.72 2.32 -5.40
C LEU A 251 47.13 1.75 -5.19
N ARG A 252 47.26 0.58 -4.59
CA ARG A 252 48.55 -0.11 -4.44
C ARG A 252 49.17 -0.46 -5.78
N TYR A 253 48.40 -1.04 -6.71
CA TYR A 253 48.86 -1.36 -8.06
C TYR A 253 49.41 -0.13 -8.79
N TYR A 254 48.66 0.98 -8.77
CA TYR A 254 49.10 2.22 -9.42
C TYR A 254 50.29 2.86 -8.71
N HIS A 255 50.36 2.78 -7.38
CA HIS A 255 51.50 3.26 -6.61
C HIS A 255 52.80 2.55 -7.04
N GLU A 256 52.78 1.22 -7.10
CA GLU A 256 53.93 0.40 -7.55
C GLU A 256 54.30 0.72 -9.00
N THR A 257 53.30 0.78 -9.90
CA THR A 257 53.52 1.05 -11.33
C THR A 257 54.14 2.43 -11.56
N ILE A 258 53.61 3.47 -10.89
CA ILE A 258 54.14 4.83 -10.99
C ILE A 258 55.55 4.89 -10.39
N GLY A 259 55.79 4.21 -9.26
CA GLY A 259 57.12 4.11 -8.65
C GLY A 259 58.16 3.51 -9.61
N GLN A 260 57.82 2.43 -10.31
CA GLN A 260 58.69 1.83 -11.33
C GLN A 260 58.95 2.77 -12.52
N LEU A 261 57.93 3.51 -12.97
CA LEU A 261 58.09 4.48 -14.06
C LEU A 261 58.98 5.66 -13.65
N LYS A 262 58.80 6.20 -12.44
CA LYS A 262 59.62 7.29 -11.89
C LYS A 262 61.09 6.87 -11.73
N SER A 263 61.33 5.67 -11.18
CA SER A 263 62.70 5.15 -11.06
C SER A 263 63.40 5.02 -12.42
N ARG A 264 62.68 4.59 -13.47
CA ARG A 264 63.21 4.52 -14.86
C ARG A 264 63.44 5.89 -15.50
N GLU A 265 62.64 6.88 -15.13
CA GLU A 265 62.77 8.27 -15.58
C GLU A 265 64.02 8.93 -14.98
N GLU A 266 64.24 8.75 -13.69
CA GLU A 266 65.37 9.29 -12.92
C GLU A 266 66.71 8.69 -13.37
N SER A 267 66.73 7.38 -13.66
CA SER A 267 67.92 6.64 -14.10
C SER A 267 68.27 6.81 -15.59
N THR A 268 67.36 7.36 -16.40
CA THR A 268 67.58 7.62 -17.82
C THR A 268 68.35 8.91 -18.00
N THR A 269 69.44 8.92 -18.79
CA THR A 269 70.19 10.13 -19.18
C THR A 269 69.71 10.76 -20.49
N ASP A 270 68.98 10.00 -21.32
CA ASP A 270 68.40 10.45 -22.59
C ASP A 270 67.18 11.37 -22.37
N ALA A 271 67.27 12.60 -22.88
CA ALA A 271 66.24 13.63 -22.74
C ALA A 271 64.92 13.30 -23.44
N ASP A 272 64.94 12.57 -24.56
CA ASP A 272 63.73 12.20 -25.29
C ASP A 272 63.02 11.03 -24.61
N ARG A 273 63.79 10.04 -24.16
CA ARG A 273 63.25 8.94 -23.35
C ARG A 273 62.68 9.43 -22.03
N ARG A 274 63.33 10.40 -21.37
CA ARG A 274 62.82 11.03 -20.14
C ARG A 274 61.47 11.72 -20.39
N ARG A 275 61.35 12.52 -21.46
CA ARG A 275 60.07 13.15 -21.84
C ARG A 275 58.95 12.15 -22.09
N ARG A 276 59.23 11.03 -22.77
CA ARG A 276 58.24 9.96 -22.99
C ARG A 276 57.78 9.30 -21.68
N LEU A 277 58.71 9.07 -20.74
CA LEU A 277 58.38 8.51 -19.42
C LEU A 277 57.55 9.47 -18.58
N ALA A 278 57.88 10.76 -18.56
CA ALA A 278 57.09 11.79 -17.90
C ALA A 278 55.64 11.83 -18.42
N ALA A 279 55.47 11.81 -19.75
CA ALA A 279 54.14 11.77 -20.37
C ALA A 279 53.37 10.49 -19.99
N LYS A 280 54.06 9.34 -19.93
CA LYS A 280 53.46 8.07 -19.50
C LYS A 280 53.03 8.10 -18.03
N ILE A 281 53.81 8.73 -17.14
CA ILE A 281 53.44 8.90 -15.73
C ILE A 281 52.19 9.76 -15.60
N GLN A 282 52.11 10.88 -16.32
CA GLN A 282 50.92 11.74 -16.32
C GLN A 282 49.67 11.00 -16.82
N ALA A 283 49.79 10.25 -17.91
CA ALA A 283 48.69 9.42 -18.41
C ALA A 283 48.25 8.36 -17.38
N THR A 284 49.21 7.73 -16.69
CA THR A 284 48.95 6.72 -15.66
C THR A 284 48.25 7.34 -14.44
N LEU A 285 48.62 8.55 -14.03
CA LEU A 285 47.96 9.28 -12.95
C LEU A 285 46.52 9.64 -13.30
N ALA A 286 46.27 10.13 -14.52
CA ALA A 286 44.94 10.45 -14.99
C ALA A 286 44.05 9.20 -15.09
N GLU A 287 44.61 8.04 -15.47
CA GLU A 287 43.88 6.79 -15.48
C GLU A 287 43.57 6.27 -14.07
N LYS A 288 44.53 6.38 -13.13
CA LYS A 288 44.28 6.06 -11.71
C LYS A 288 43.08 6.84 -11.17
N GLU A 289 43.04 8.14 -11.43
CA GLU A 289 41.96 9.01 -10.95
C GLU A 289 40.61 8.59 -11.51
N ARG A 290 40.51 8.45 -12.83
CA ARG A 290 39.27 8.00 -13.50
C ARG A 290 38.79 6.66 -12.97
N ARG A 291 39.67 5.66 -12.89
CA ARG A 291 39.29 4.33 -12.36
C ARG A 291 38.88 4.36 -10.90
N SER A 292 39.43 5.28 -10.09
CA SER A 292 39.03 5.42 -8.70
C SER A 292 37.61 5.97 -8.59
N VAL A 293 37.27 6.96 -9.41
CA VAL A 293 35.90 7.52 -9.50
C VAL A 293 34.92 6.45 -9.99
N ASP A 294 35.24 5.76 -11.08
CA ASP A 294 34.39 4.70 -11.64
C ASP A 294 34.14 3.57 -10.62
N LEU A 295 35.17 3.23 -9.83
CA LEU A 295 35.05 2.21 -8.79
C LEU A 295 34.12 2.67 -7.66
N ILE A 296 34.27 3.92 -7.20
CA ILE A 296 33.40 4.47 -6.15
C ILE A 296 31.95 4.52 -6.61
N GLU A 297 31.70 4.98 -7.83
CA GLU A 297 30.35 5.08 -8.38
C GLU A 297 29.72 3.70 -8.58
N ARG A 298 30.50 2.70 -9.01
CA ARG A 298 30.02 1.31 -9.12
C ARG A 298 29.49 0.74 -7.80
N TYR A 299 30.07 1.14 -6.68
CA TYR A 299 29.65 0.69 -5.34
C TYR A 299 28.65 1.63 -4.66
N ARG A 300 28.16 2.66 -5.37
CA ARG A 300 27.07 3.50 -4.88
C ARG A 300 25.78 2.71 -4.97
N VAL A 301 25.05 2.62 -3.87
CA VAL A 301 23.75 1.95 -3.86
C VAL A 301 22.68 2.95 -4.26
N HIS A 302 21.88 2.58 -5.26
CA HIS A 302 20.68 3.29 -5.65
C HIS A 302 19.46 2.47 -5.25
N ALA A 303 18.47 3.11 -4.61
CA ALA A 303 17.19 2.50 -4.31
C ALA A 303 16.14 3.01 -5.31
N THR A 304 15.36 2.09 -5.86
CA THR A 304 14.20 2.40 -6.69
C THR A 304 13.03 1.58 -6.19
N ALA A 305 11.85 2.19 -6.07
CA ALA A 305 10.64 1.50 -5.67
C ALA A 305 9.64 1.51 -6.82
N ARG A 306 8.93 0.39 -6.99
CA ARG A 306 7.75 0.31 -7.84
C ARG A 306 6.57 -0.22 -7.03
N LEU A 307 5.38 0.31 -7.30
CA LEU A 307 4.16 -0.29 -6.78
C LEU A 307 3.93 -1.62 -7.52
N ASP A 308 3.71 -2.69 -6.75
CA ASP A 308 3.37 -4.01 -7.29
C ASP A 308 1.86 -4.24 -7.22
N SER A 309 1.26 -3.97 -6.06
CA SER A 309 -0.19 -4.08 -5.86
C SER A 309 -0.69 -3.13 -4.79
N ALA A 310 -1.98 -2.79 -4.85
CA ALA A 310 -2.70 -2.14 -3.77
C ALA A 310 -3.97 -2.94 -3.44
N ALA A 311 -4.31 -3.04 -2.16
CA ALA A 311 -5.53 -3.69 -1.69
C ALA A 311 -6.26 -2.80 -0.70
N VAL A 312 -7.53 -2.51 -0.95
CA VAL A 312 -8.42 -1.80 -0.03
C VAL A 312 -9.08 -2.83 0.88
N ARG A 313 -8.63 -2.92 2.12
CA ARG A 313 -9.22 -3.74 3.18
C ARG A 313 -10.31 -2.94 3.90
N ILE A 314 -11.50 -3.51 3.95
CA ILE A 314 -12.70 -2.94 4.55
C ILE A 314 -12.97 -3.72 5.82
N MET A 315 -12.86 -3.04 6.96
CA MET A 315 -12.98 -3.63 8.29
C MET A 315 -14.02 -2.88 9.11
N PRO A 316 -14.94 -3.58 9.80
CA PRO A 316 -15.82 -2.95 10.77
C PRO A 316 -15.04 -2.64 12.04
N LYS A 317 -15.13 -1.39 12.48
CA LYS A 317 -14.52 -0.90 13.72
C LYS A 317 -15.63 -0.32 14.61
N VAL A 318 -15.52 -0.54 15.91
CA VAL A 318 -16.30 0.22 16.89
C VAL A 318 -15.57 1.53 17.14
N ARG A 319 -16.18 2.64 16.76
CA ARG A 319 -15.74 3.97 17.16
C ARG A 319 -16.31 4.27 18.55
N ALA A 320 -15.42 4.57 19.49
CA ALA A 320 -15.75 5.10 20.81
C ALA A 320 -15.36 6.57 20.86
N ARG A 321 -16.35 7.46 20.95
CA ARG A 321 -16.13 8.90 21.18
C ARG A 321 -15.88 9.09 22.67
N LEU A 322 -14.66 9.51 23.02
CA LEU A 322 -14.25 9.76 24.39
C LEU A 322 -14.32 11.25 24.70
N GLN A 323 -14.84 11.55 25.89
CA GLN A 323 -14.75 12.86 26.51
C GLN A 323 -13.59 12.82 27.52
N VAL A 324 -12.63 13.73 27.36
CA VAL A 324 -11.40 13.79 28.14
C VAL A 324 -11.28 15.16 28.78
N GLN A 325 -11.18 15.20 30.12
CA GLN A 325 -11.05 16.47 30.84
C GLN A 325 -9.58 16.84 31.02
N HIS A 326 -9.20 18.01 30.53
CA HIS A 326 -7.88 18.63 30.75
C HIS A 326 -8.08 20.03 31.35
N MET A 327 -7.62 20.23 32.59
CA MET A 327 -7.84 21.47 33.35
C MET A 327 -9.33 21.86 33.41
N ARG A 328 -9.74 22.95 32.75
CA ARG A 328 -11.13 23.43 32.66
C ARG A 328 -11.77 23.15 31.30
N GLU A 329 -11.04 22.50 30.41
CA GLU A 329 -11.48 22.21 29.05
C GLU A 329 -11.94 20.75 28.94
N THR A 330 -12.90 20.55 28.05
CA THR A 330 -13.40 19.24 27.66
C THR A 330 -12.96 18.98 26.24
N LEU A 331 -12.10 17.99 26.07
CA LEU A 331 -11.53 17.57 24.81
C LEU A 331 -12.20 16.27 24.35
N HIS A 332 -12.20 16.02 23.04
CA HIS A 332 -12.81 14.83 22.46
C HIS A 332 -11.80 14.05 21.63
N GLN A 333 -11.85 12.72 21.74
CA GLN A 333 -11.02 11.83 20.96
C GLN A 333 -11.80 10.59 20.55
N ASP A 334 -11.75 10.26 19.26
CA ASP A 334 -12.24 8.98 18.78
C ASP A 334 -11.16 7.89 18.95
N VAL A 335 -11.55 6.76 19.52
CA VAL A 335 -10.73 5.54 19.63
C VAL A 335 -11.44 4.41 18.90
N PHE A 336 -10.68 3.56 18.23
CA PHE A 336 -11.22 2.49 17.42
C PHE A 336 -10.87 1.13 18.01
N TYR A 337 -11.89 0.29 18.18
CA TYR A 337 -11.74 -1.13 18.42
C TYR A 337 -12.02 -1.87 17.12
N ASN A 338 -11.03 -2.59 16.60
CA ASN A 338 -11.17 -3.35 15.37
C ASN A 338 -11.83 -4.70 15.66
N LEU A 339 -13.03 -4.92 15.09
CA LEU A 339 -13.79 -6.15 15.34
C LEU A 339 -13.17 -7.36 14.65
N ALA A 340 -12.37 -7.14 13.61
CA ALA A 340 -11.67 -8.21 12.88
C ALA A 340 -10.44 -8.71 13.65
N SER A 341 -9.56 -7.81 14.09
CA SER A 341 -8.35 -8.18 14.86
C SER A 341 -8.60 -8.31 16.37
N SER A 342 -9.80 -7.95 16.84
CA SER A 342 -10.17 -7.96 18.26
C SER A 342 -9.24 -7.10 19.15
N SER A 343 -8.73 -5.99 18.62
CA SER A 343 -7.75 -5.12 19.29
C SER A 343 -8.17 -3.65 19.30
N ILE A 344 -7.69 -2.91 20.31
CA ILE A 344 -7.74 -1.43 20.30
C ILE A 344 -6.63 -0.93 19.39
N GLU A 345 -7.00 -0.11 18.41
CA GLU A 345 -6.04 0.52 17.52
C GLU A 345 -5.44 1.76 18.19
N PRO A 346 -4.11 1.97 18.11
CA PRO A 346 -3.52 3.21 18.57
C PRO A 346 -4.03 4.41 17.74
N ILE A 347 -3.99 5.59 18.33
CA ILE A 347 -4.55 6.79 17.73
C ILE A 347 -3.58 7.35 16.69
N ALA A 348 -4.07 7.69 15.50
CA ALA A 348 -3.27 8.38 14.49
C ALA A 348 -3.03 9.83 14.92
N CYS A 349 -1.76 10.23 14.93
CA CYS A 349 -1.41 11.62 15.18
C CYS A 349 -1.85 12.51 14.00
N PRO A 350 -2.53 13.63 14.23
CA PRO A 350 -3.00 14.49 13.15
C PRO A 350 -1.88 15.29 12.44
N ILE A 351 -0.66 15.28 12.98
CA ILE A 351 0.49 16.01 12.42
C ILE A 351 1.43 15.07 11.67
N CYS A 352 1.87 13.98 12.30
CA CYS A 352 2.84 13.05 11.70
C CYS A 352 2.20 11.76 11.18
N HIS A 353 0.88 11.58 11.32
CA HIS A 353 0.13 10.40 10.91
C HIS A 353 0.56 9.06 11.54
N ARG A 354 1.58 9.06 12.41
CA ARG A 354 1.98 7.85 13.12
C ARG A 354 0.99 7.48 14.21
N ARG A 355 0.84 6.18 14.39
CA ARG A 355 0.01 5.57 15.44
C ARG A 355 0.71 5.71 16.79
N SER A 356 -0.04 6.15 17.80
CA SER A 356 0.45 6.30 19.17
C SER A 356 -0.56 5.75 20.17
N ALA A 357 -0.07 4.96 21.13
CA ALA A 357 -0.84 4.52 22.28
C ALA A 357 -0.94 5.60 23.37
N VAL A 358 -0.14 6.66 23.27
CA VAL A 358 -0.12 7.75 24.25
C VAL A 358 -0.44 9.07 23.55
N MET A 359 -1.35 9.84 24.12
CA MET A 359 -1.79 11.12 23.58
C MET A 359 -1.67 12.23 24.62
N TYR A 360 -1.33 13.42 24.14
CA TYR A 360 -1.24 14.65 24.92
C TYR A 360 -2.18 15.71 24.36
N PRO A 361 -2.76 16.59 25.19
CA PRO A 361 -3.53 17.73 24.71
C PRO A 361 -2.72 18.60 23.75
N ALA A 362 -3.29 19.01 22.62
CA ALA A 362 -2.59 19.82 21.61
C ALA A 362 -2.08 21.16 22.16
N ASN A 363 -2.72 21.71 23.19
CA ASN A 363 -2.27 22.93 23.88
C ASN A 363 -0.96 22.76 24.67
N THR A 364 -0.43 21.53 24.77
CA THR A 364 0.88 21.25 25.39
C THR A 364 2.05 21.38 24.41
N MET A 365 1.79 21.55 23.10
CA MET A 365 2.83 21.81 22.11
C MET A 365 3.47 23.20 22.30
N ALA A 366 4.79 23.32 22.14
CA ALA A 366 5.45 24.63 22.15
C ALA A 366 5.06 25.51 20.95
N LYS A 367 4.81 24.90 19.79
CA LYS A 367 4.44 25.61 18.54
C LYS A 367 3.39 24.80 17.76
N PRO A 368 2.09 24.97 18.07
CA PRO A 368 1.03 24.34 17.30
C PRO A 368 0.95 24.92 15.87
N PRO A 369 0.59 24.12 14.86
CA PRO A 369 0.22 24.62 13.53
C PRO A 369 -0.97 25.59 13.63
N GLU A 370 -0.99 26.65 12.81
CA GLU A 370 -2.03 27.70 12.87
C GLU A 370 -3.47 27.18 12.64
N ASN A 371 -3.63 26.03 11.97
CA ASN A 371 -4.93 25.43 11.62
C ASN A 371 -5.14 24.02 12.22
N LEU A 372 -4.56 23.73 13.39
CA LEU A 372 -4.73 22.42 14.01
C LEU A 372 -6.13 22.30 14.67
N GLU A 373 -7.08 21.69 13.97
CA GLU A 373 -8.45 21.45 14.45
C GLU A 373 -8.59 20.15 15.28
N THR A 374 -7.58 19.81 16.09
CA THR A 374 -7.56 18.55 16.84
C THR A 374 -7.13 18.74 18.27
N ASP A 375 -7.77 18.03 19.19
CA ASP A 375 -7.55 18.18 20.63
C ASP A 375 -6.29 17.47 21.14
N PHE A 376 -5.77 16.47 20.41
CA PHE A 376 -4.70 15.60 20.87
C PHE A 376 -3.59 15.38 19.83
N VAL A 377 -2.35 15.24 20.32
CA VAL A 377 -1.17 14.92 19.53
C VAL A 377 -0.33 13.83 20.19
N CYS A 378 0.56 13.20 19.42
CA CYS A 378 1.45 12.16 19.95
C CYS A 378 2.66 12.77 20.69
N PRO A 379 3.43 11.96 21.45
CA PRO A 379 4.55 12.44 22.26
C PRO A 379 5.65 13.13 21.46
N ARG A 380 5.78 12.83 20.16
CA ARG A 380 6.81 13.46 19.29
C ARG A 380 6.64 14.96 19.09
N HIS A 381 5.47 15.49 19.42
CA HIS A 381 5.13 16.90 19.23
C HIS A 381 5.00 17.67 20.55
N VAL A 382 5.25 17.01 21.68
CA VAL A 382 5.17 17.57 23.03
C VAL A 382 6.54 17.44 23.65
N ASP A 383 7.35 18.49 23.44
CA ASP A 383 8.75 18.69 23.87
C ASP A 383 9.37 17.64 24.82
#